data_AF-A0A939K961-F1
#
_entry.id   AF-A0A939K961-F1
#
_cell.length_a   1.000
_cell.length_b   1.000
_cell.length_c   1.000
_cell.angle_alpha   90.00
_cell.angle_beta   90.00
_cell.angle_gamma   90.00
#
_symmetry.space_group_name_H-M   'P 1'
#
loop_
_entity.id
_entity.type
_entity.pdbx_description
1 polymer ?
#
loop_
_entity_poly.entity_id
_entity_poly.type
_entity_poly.pdbx_seq_one_letter_code
_entity_poly.pdbx_strand_id
1 'polypeptide(L)'
;QNINTLDNLPEQNNSVLEDLSSTLPEQNINTLDNLPEQNNSVLEKSKQLAQWTEKYSVNRGSKLHWYFRYCYYWLGKIHHIHIPGGNTNSAIALERVERVRSAIANAASTTEIQNLIRGGFQN
;
A
#
# COMPACT_ATOMS: atom_id res chain seq x y z
N GLN A 1 -24.11 -74.48 40.35
CA GLN A 1 -25.59 -74.34 40.27
C GLN A 1 -25.89 -73.34 39.15
N ASN A 2 -26.94 -73.60 38.35
CA ASN A 2 -27.52 -72.79 37.25
C ASN A 2 -26.59 -72.13 36.21
N ILE A 3 -26.42 -72.65 34.99
CA ILE A 3 -27.27 -72.63 33.76
C ILE A 3 -27.52 -71.25 33.08
N ASN A 4 -26.88 -71.08 31.91
CA ASN A 4 -27.44 -70.69 30.58
C ASN A 4 -27.80 -69.19 30.33
N THR A 5 -27.73 -68.59 29.12
CA THR A 5 -27.40 -69.07 27.73
C THR A 5 -27.32 -67.89 26.73
N LEU A 6 -26.43 -67.92 25.72
CA LEU A 6 -26.47 -67.29 24.35
C LEU A 6 -26.77 -65.75 24.21
N ASP A 7 -26.55 -65.02 23.09
CA ASP A 7 -25.95 -65.33 21.77
C ASP A 7 -25.49 -64.08 20.96
N ASN A 8 -24.75 -64.35 19.88
CA ASN A 8 -24.67 -63.66 18.57
C ASN A 8 -24.02 -62.27 18.33
N LEU A 9 -23.07 -62.33 17.37
CA LEU A 9 -22.53 -61.33 16.43
C LEU A 9 -23.62 -60.92 15.36
N PRO A 10 -23.39 -60.16 14.25
CA PRO A 10 -22.15 -59.97 13.46
C PRO A 10 -21.89 -58.50 12.95
N GLU A 11 -20.65 -58.08 12.65
CA GLU A 11 -20.05 -57.89 11.28
C GLU A 11 -20.50 -56.66 10.46
N GLN A 12 -19.79 -56.10 9.45
CA GLN A 12 -18.37 -56.01 8.98
C GLN A 12 -18.28 -54.63 8.26
N ASN A 13 -17.12 -54.03 7.92
CA ASN A 13 -16.29 -54.27 6.71
C ASN A 13 -15.08 -53.29 6.82
N ASN A 14 -13.82 -53.73 6.73
CA ASN A 14 -13.02 -53.95 5.50
C ASN A 14 -12.93 -52.69 4.61
N SER A 15 -11.77 -52.22 4.13
CA SER A 15 -10.57 -52.95 3.66
C SER A 15 -9.33 -52.00 3.71
N VAL A 16 -8.15 -52.40 4.23
CA VAL A 16 -7.03 -53.12 3.55
C VAL A 16 -5.98 -52.19 2.88
N LEU A 17 -4.75 -52.19 3.46
CA LEU A 17 -3.40 -52.33 2.84
C LEU A 17 -2.96 -51.32 1.74
N GLU A 18 -1.69 -51.13 1.32
CA GLU A 18 -0.28 -51.47 1.67
C GLU A 18 0.63 -50.53 0.80
N ASP A 19 1.94 -50.31 0.94
CA ASP A 19 2.90 -50.16 2.07
C ASP A 19 4.24 -49.64 1.45
N LEU A 20 5.42 -50.05 1.94
CA LEU A 20 6.74 -50.05 1.28
C LEU A 20 7.44 -48.70 0.99
N SER A 21 7.95 -48.11 2.08
CA SER A 21 9.39 -47.94 2.35
C SER A 21 10.44 -47.92 1.20
N SER A 22 11.32 -46.89 1.27
CA SER A 22 12.76 -46.89 0.91
C SER A 22 13.21 -46.97 -0.56
N THR A 23 13.82 -45.88 -1.08
CA THR A 23 15.27 -45.78 -1.46
C THR A 23 15.65 -44.39 -2.01
N LEU A 24 16.92 -43.99 -1.84
CA LEU A 24 17.61 -42.86 -2.51
C LEU A 24 18.47 -43.45 -3.69
N PRO A 25 19.18 -42.70 -4.59
CA PRO A 25 19.38 -41.25 -4.72
C PRO A 25 19.38 -40.66 -6.18
N GLU A 26 19.63 -39.34 -6.29
CA GLU A 26 20.46 -38.63 -7.31
C GLU A 26 20.04 -38.36 -8.81
N GLN A 27 20.49 -37.18 -9.29
CA GLN A 27 20.71 -36.69 -10.68
C GLN A 27 19.56 -36.07 -11.53
N ASN A 28 19.55 -34.73 -11.57
CA ASN A 28 19.52 -33.83 -12.77
C ASN A 28 18.45 -34.02 -13.90
N ILE A 29 17.62 -32.98 -14.14
CA ILE A 29 17.37 -32.30 -15.45
C ILE A 29 16.56 -31.01 -15.21
N ASN A 30 16.76 -30.00 -16.07
CA ASN A 30 16.10 -28.68 -16.02
C ASN A 30 14.56 -28.74 -16.02
N THR A 31 13.91 -27.85 -15.23
CA THR A 31 12.65 -27.24 -15.64
C THR A 31 12.61 -25.78 -15.19
N LEU A 32 12.66 -24.90 -16.18
CA LEU A 32 12.38 -23.48 -16.06
C LEU A 32 10.87 -23.30 -15.91
N ASP A 33 10.36 -23.03 -14.71
CA ASP A 33 9.07 -22.34 -14.51
C ASP A 33 8.90 -21.89 -13.03
N ASN A 34 8.14 -20.80 -12.82
CA ASN A 34 7.88 -20.12 -11.54
C ASN A 34 9.00 -19.20 -10.99
N LEU A 35 9.35 -18.17 -11.75
CA LEU A 35 9.66 -16.87 -11.16
C LEU A 35 8.36 -16.05 -11.10
N PRO A 36 7.89 -15.56 -9.94
CA PRO A 36 6.67 -14.76 -9.88
C PRO A 36 6.87 -13.43 -10.59
N GLU A 37 5.97 -13.11 -11.53
CA GLU A 37 5.99 -11.88 -12.33
C GLU A 37 5.97 -10.60 -11.46
N GLN A 38 7.12 -9.99 -11.26
CA GLN A 38 7.29 -8.71 -10.54
C GLN A 38 6.91 -7.49 -11.40
N ASN A 39 5.86 -7.62 -12.23
CA ASN A 39 5.59 -6.70 -13.34
C ASN A 39 4.88 -5.39 -12.90
N ASN A 40 4.35 -5.33 -11.68
CA ASN A 40 3.44 -4.26 -11.24
C ASN A 40 4.11 -3.10 -10.44
N SER A 41 5.39 -3.21 -10.10
CA SER A 41 6.06 -2.27 -9.16
C SER A 41 6.25 -0.85 -9.70
N VAL A 42 6.49 -0.70 -11.01
CA VAL A 42 6.85 0.60 -11.63
C VAL A 42 5.62 1.49 -11.86
N LEU A 43 4.49 0.90 -12.27
CA LEU A 43 3.25 1.63 -12.57
C LEU A 43 2.53 2.13 -11.31
N GLU A 44 2.54 1.35 -10.22
CA GLU A 44 1.91 1.79 -8.97
C GLU A 44 2.75 2.87 -8.25
N LYS A 45 4.08 2.80 -8.33
CA LYS A 45 4.95 3.89 -7.86
C LYS A 45 4.78 5.18 -8.65
N SER A 46 4.58 5.12 -9.96
CA SER A 46 4.38 6.34 -10.76
C SER A 46 3.03 7.01 -10.49
N LYS A 47 1.97 6.23 -10.19
CA LYS A 47 0.70 6.76 -9.66
C LYS A 47 0.89 7.47 -8.31
N GLN A 48 1.64 6.87 -7.38
CA GLN A 48 1.90 7.45 -6.05
C GLN A 48 2.77 8.71 -6.09
N LEU A 49 3.59 8.90 -7.14
CA LEU A 49 4.42 10.10 -7.34
C LEU A 49 3.70 11.25 -8.07
N ALA A 50 2.41 11.12 -8.38
CA ALA A 50 1.66 12.15 -9.11
C ALA A 50 1.37 13.42 -8.28
N GLN A 51 1.44 13.37 -6.94
CA GLN A 51 1.03 14.43 -6.02
C GLN A 51 1.96 14.49 -4.79
N TRP A 52 2.47 15.67 -4.41
CA TRP A 52 3.32 15.83 -3.21
C TRP A 52 3.24 17.24 -2.59
N THR A 53 3.83 17.40 -1.40
CA THR A 53 4.05 18.72 -0.76
C THR A 53 5.53 19.00 -0.60
N GLU A 54 5.97 20.24 -0.78
CA GLU A 54 7.36 20.62 -0.57
C GLU A 54 7.52 22.03 0.01
N LYS A 55 8.70 22.29 0.58
CA LYS A 55 9.12 23.64 0.98
C LYS A 55 9.73 24.34 -0.23
N TYR A 56 9.40 25.61 -0.43
CA TYR A 56 10.07 26.47 -1.40
C TYR A 56 10.36 27.84 -0.78
N SER A 57 11.34 28.54 -1.33
CA SER A 57 11.72 29.87 -0.88
C SER A 57 11.57 30.89 -1.99
N VAL A 58 11.17 32.11 -1.63
CA VAL A 58 11.24 33.29 -2.52
C VAL A 58 12.06 34.38 -1.84
N ASN A 59 12.91 35.07 -2.62
CA ASN A 59 13.63 36.22 -2.12
C ASN A 59 12.74 37.47 -2.21
N ARG A 60 12.68 38.27 -1.14
CA ARG A 60 12.01 39.57 -1.11
C ARG A 60 12.95 40.59 -0.49
N GLY A 61 13.56 41.42 -1.34
CA GLY A 61 14.62 42.36 -0.93
C GLY A 61 15.87 41.61 -0.48
N SER A 62 16.22 41.76 0.81
CA SER A 62 17.38 41.11 1.44
C SER A 62 17.01 39.86 2.27
N LYS A 63 15.77 39.38 2.21
CA LYS A 63 15.27 38.28 3.07
C LYS A 63 14.70 37.13 2.26
N LEU A 64 15.07 35.92 2.67
CA LEU A 64 14.55 34.67 2.12
C LEU A 64 13.28 34.25 2.88
N HIS A 65 12.17 34.11 2.18
CA HIS A 65 10.88 33.73 2.75
C HIS A 65 10.52 32.29 2.35
N TRP A 66 10.38 31.42 3.35
CA TRP A 66 10.05 30.01 3.18
C TRP A 66 8.55 29.76 3.29
N TYR A 67 8.00 28.98 2.36
CA TYR A 67 6.58 28.63 2.28
C TYR A 67 6.41 27.14 1.93
N PHE A 68 5.23 26.59 2.19
CA PHE A 68 4.83 25.29 1.64
C PHE A 68 4.09 25.48 0.31
N ARG A 69 4.30 24.54 -0.62
CA ARG A 69 3.47 24.37 -1.82
C ARG A 69 3.03 22.93 -1.99
N TYR A 70 1.85 22.77 -2.55
CA TYR A 70 1.35 21.54 -3.13
C TYR A 70 1.84 21.46 -4.58
N CYS A 71 2.30 20.29 -5.01
CA CYS A 71 2.80 20.03 -6.36
C CYS A 71 2.13 18.77 -6.94
N TYR A 72 1.85 18.77 -8.24
CA TYR A 72 1.24 17.64 -8.92
C TYR A 72 1.64 17.57 -10.40
N TYR A 73 1.60 16.35 -10.94
CA TYR A 73 1.86 16.10 -12.36
C TYR A 73 0.55 16.14 -13.16
N TRP A 74 0.54 16.87 -14.27
CA TRP A 74 -0.60 16.95 -15.19
C TRP A 74 -0.11 17.20 -16.62
N LEU A 75 -0.60 16.39 -17.57
CA LEU A 75 -0.27 16.50 -19.02
C LEU A 75 1.22 16.73 -19.32
N GLY A 76 2.10 15.94 -18.69
CA GLY A 76 3.54 16.02 -18.90
C GLY A 76 4.28 17.11 -18.11
N LYS A 77 3.59 17.89 -17.27
CA LYS A 77 4.14 19.06 -16.58
C LYS A 77 3.89 19.02 -15.07
N ILE A 78 4.79 19.64 -14.31
CA ILE A 78 4.63 19.86 -12.87
C ILE A 78 3.89 21.18 -12.66
N HIS A 79 2.72 21.10 -12.02
CA HIS A 79 1.95 22.23 -11.55
C HIS A 79 2.16 22.39 -10.04
N HIS A 80 2.00 23.62 -9.52
CA HIS A 80 2.16 23.88 -8.10
C HIS A 80 1.24 25.00 -7.59
N ILE A 81 0.90 24.95 -6.30
CA ILE A 81 0.00 25.89 -5.63
C ILE A 81 0.55 26.20 -4.23
N HIS A 82 0.65 27.49 -3.90
CA HIS A 82 1.03 27.92 -2.56
C HIS A 82 0.00 27.47 -1.51
N ILE A 83 0.45 26.85 -0.42
CA ILE A 83 -0.41 26.50 0.72
C ILE A 83 -0.44 27.70 1.68
N PRO A 84 -1.59 28.41 1.82
CA PRO A 84 -1.69 29.59 2.68
C PRO A 84 -1.59 29.23 4.17
N GLY A 85 -1.04 30.12 4.99
CA GLY A 85 -0.85 29.91 6.43
C GLY A 85 0.34 30.64 7.03
N GLY A 86 1.11 31.36 6.22
CA GLY A 86 2.33 32.05 6.61
C GLY A 86 3.58 31.28 6.18
N ASN A 87 4.69 31.51 6.86
CA ASN A 87 5.95 30.83 6.58
C ASN A 87 5.95 29.37 7.10
N THR A 88 6.96 28.58 6.73
CA THR A 88 7.07 27.15 7.09
C THR A 88 7.14 26.83 8.60
N ASN A 89 7.32 27.83 9.45
CA ASN A 89 7.42 27.68 10.90
C ASN A 89 6.11 28.11 11.61
N SER A 90 5.13 28.64 10.86
CA SER A 90 3.80 28.95 11.36
C SER A 90 3.04 27.67 11.70
N ALA A 91 2.45 27.58 12.90
CA ALA A 91 1.60 26.46 13.29
C ALA A 91 0.46 26.23 12.29
N ILE A 92 -0.17 27.31 11.79
CA ILE A 92 -1.23 27.27 10.78
C ILE A 92 -0.70 26.69 9.45
N ALA A 93 0.53 27.03 9.04
CA ALA A 93 1.12 26.49 7.82
C ALA A 93 1.47 25.00 7.96
N LEU A 94 1.94 24.59 9.14
CA LEU A 94 2.27 23.19 9.47
C LEU A 94 1.01 22.32 9.51
N GLU A 95 -0.04 22.77 10.20
CA GLU A 95 -1.34 22.09 10.24
C GLU A 95 -1.94 21.92 8.84
N ARG A 96 -1.93 22.98 8.03
CA ARG A 96 -2.53 22.96 6.68
C ARG A 96 -1.76 22.09 5.69
N VAL A 97 -0.42 22.08 5.75
CA VAL A 97 0.35 21.14 4.91
C VAL A 97 0.11 19.69 5.35
N GLU A 98 -0.14 19.44 6.64
CA GLU A 98 -0.49 18.10 7.13
C GLU A 98 -1.89 17.66 6.71
N ARG A 99 -2.88 18.57 6.71
CA ARG A 99 -4.20 18.31 6.08
C ARG A 99 -4.05 17.93 4.60
N VAL A 100 -3.16 18.61 3.85
CA VAL A 100 -2.88 18.28 2.44
C VAL A 100 -2.17 16.91 2.29
N ARG A 101 -1.17 16.60 3.12
CA ARG A 101 -0.51 15.28 3.11
C ARG A 101 -1.49 14.15 3.43
N SER A 102 -2.36 14.36 4.41
CA SER A 102 -3.42 13.42 4.77
C SER A 102 -4.37 13.18 3.60
N ALA A 103 -4.78 14.23 2.87
CA ALA A 103 -5.60 14.09 1.67
C ALA A 103 -4.88 13.30 0.56
N ILE A 104 -3.58 13.54 0.32
CA ILE A 104 -2.77 12.77 -0.63
C ILE A 104 -2.68 11.29 -0.21
N ALA A 105 -2.43 11.02 1.07
CA ALA A 105 -2.37 9.66 1.61
C ALA A 105 -3.71 8.91 1.50
N ASN A 106 -4.83 9.62 1.63
CA ASN A 106 -6.19 9.11 1.42
C ASN A 106 -6.61 9.08 -0.08
N ALA A 107 -5.65 9.18 -1.00
CA ALA A 107 -5.86 9.14 -2.46
C ALA A 107 -6.84 10.19 -3.02
N ALA A 108 -6.98 11.35 -2.35
CA ALA A 108 -7.77 12.47 -2.87
C ALA A 108 -7.24 12.95 -4.22
N SER A 109 -8.16 13.35 -5.11
CA SER A 109 -7.82 13.83 -6.44
C SER A 109 -7.14 15.20 -6.43
N THR A 110 -6.45 15.52 -7.54
CA THR A 110 -5.81 16.84 -7.73
C THR A 110 -6.83 17.97 -7.66
N THR A 111 -8.09 17.74 -8.03
CA THR A 111 -9.19 18.72 -7.97
C THR A 111 -9.67 18.93 -6.54
N GLU A 112 -9.82 17.87 -5.75
CA GLU A 112 -10.21 17.97 -4.34
C GLU A 112 -9.14 18.70 -3.51
N ILE A 113 -7.86 18.38 -3.71
CA ILE A 113 -6.76 19.07 -3.03
C ILE A 113 -6.66 20.54 -3.48
N GLN A 114 -6.92 20.82 -4.77
CA GLN A 114 -7.04 22.20 -5.27
C GLN A 114 -8.15 22.97 -4.57
N ASN A 115 -9.33 22.35 -4.39
CA ASN A 115 -10.47 22.96 -3.72
C ASN A 115 -10.21 23.15 -2.22
N LEU A 116 -9.56 22.19 -1.54
CA LEU A 116 -9.11 22.31 -0.15
C LEU A 116 -8.19 23.52 0.06
N ILE A 117 -7.23 23.73 -0.84
CA ILE A 117 -6.25 24.83 -0.74
C ILE A 117 -6.90 26.18 -1.10
N ARG A 118 -7.72 26.24 -2.16
CA ARG A 118 -8.29 27.50 -2.69
C ARG A 118 -9.58 27.94 -1.98
N GLY A 119 -10.40 27.00 -1.52
CA GLY A 119 -11.65 27.29 -0.79
C GLY A 119 -11.43 27.85 0.61
N GLY A 120 -10.17 27.90 1.06
CA GLY A 120 -9.79 28.21 2.43
C GLY A 120 -10.00 27.00 3.32
N PHE A 121 -8.94 26.58 4.02
CA PHE A 121 -9.03 25.55 5.05
C PHE A 121 -10.06 26.00 6.10
N GLN A 122 -11.25 25.39 6.08
CA GLN A 122 -12.29 25.68 7.03
C GLN A 122 -11.90 25.10 8.41
N ASN A 123 -12.26 25.85 9.45
CA ASN A 123 -11.95 25.53 10.84
C ASN A 123 -12.93 24.48 11.37
#